data_AF-A0A2W5KZX7-F1
#
_entry.id   AF-A0A2W5KZX7-F1
#
_cell.length_a   1.000
_cell.length_b   1.000
_cell.length_c   1.000
_cell.angle_alpha   90.00
_cell.angle_beta   90.00
_cell.angle_gamma   90.00
#
_symmetry.space_group_name_H-M   'P 1'
#
loop_
_entity.id
_entity.type
_entity.pdbx_description
1 polymer ?
#
loop_
_entity_poly.entity_id
_entity_poly.type
_entity_poly.pdbx_seq_one_letter_code
_entity_poly.pdbx_strand_id
1 'polypeptide(L)' 'PVIDLGAADKLGWGIAIWFGCDDADALHDHLVAQGVEIEFAPKDGPFGRYFAFRDPFGYSITAHTVVTS' A
#
# COMPACT_ATOMS: atom_id res chain seq x y z
N PRO A 1 -15.88 -24.14 -0.92
CA PRO A 1 -14.41 -24.04 -1.06
C PRO A 1 -13.76 -23.80 0.31
N VAL A 2 -12.95 -24.75 0.80
CA VAL A 2 -12.14 -24.57 2.00
C VAL A 2 -10.75 -24.18 1.52
N ILE A 3 -10.37 -22.93 1.78
CA ILE A 3 -8.99 -22.46 1.55
C ILE A 3 -8.15 -22.93 2.73
N ASP A 4 -7.07 -23.64 2.44
CA ASP A 4 -6.06 -24.01 3.42
C ASP A 4 -5.20 -22.77 3.73
N LEU A 5 -5.43 -22.17 4.91
CA LEU A 5 -4.69 -21.01 5.39
C LEU A 5 -3.29 -21.38 5.92
N GLY A 6 -2.99 -22.67 6.11
CA GLY A 6 -1.70 -23.17 6.58
C GLY A 6 -0.67 -23.42 5.47
N ALA A 7 -1.10 -23.50 4.21
CA ALA A 7 -0.24 -23.65 3.04
C ALA A 7 0.23 -22.30 2.44
N ALA A 8 -0.12 -21.17 3.09
CA ALA A 8 0.26 -19.85 2.62
C ALA A 8 1.68 -19.51 3.08
N ASP A 9 2.68 -19.75 2.22
CA ASP A 9 4.06 -19.28 2.43
C ASP A 9 4.18 -17.74 2.46
N LYS A 10 3.10 -17.02 2.15
CA LYS A 10 3.04 -15.56 2.05
C LYS A 10 2.23 -14.97 3.21
N LEU A 11 2.94 -14.41 4.18
CA LEU A 11 2.33 -13.56 5.21
C LEU A 11 1.63 -12.36 4.55
N GLY A 12 0.55 -11.86 5.18
CA GLY A 12 -0.14 -10.65 4.75
C GLY A 12 -1.21 -10.80 3.66
N TRP A 13 -1.42 -12.01 3.13
CA TRP A 13 -2.53 -12.25 2.20
C TRP A 13 -3.90 -11.98 2.84
N GLY A 14 -4.70 -11.14 2.17
CA GLY A 14 -6.02 -10.71 2.65
C GLY A 14 -6.00 -9.58 3.67
N ILE A 15 -4.82 -9.08 4.06
CA ILE A 15 -4.67 -7.93 4.95
C ILE A 15 -4.23 -6.70 4.13
N ALA A 16 -4.95 -5.60 4.29
CA ALA A 16 -4.57 -4.30 3.76
C ALA A 16 -4.38 -3.31 4.92
N ILE A 17 -3.24 -2.61 4.95
CA ILE A 17 -2.90 -1.63 5.98
C ILE A 17 -3.01 -0.24 5.37
N TRP A 18 -3.64 0.70 6.06
CA TRP A 18 -3.83 2.08 5.58
C TRP A 18 -3.07 3.07 6.46
N PHE A 19 -2.24 3.91 5.83
CA PHE A 19 -1.55 5.03 6.48
C PHE A 19 -1.93 6.36 5.84
N GLY A 20 -2.03 7.38 6.68
CA GLY A 20 -2.08 8.76 6.24
C GLY A 20 -0.67 9.31 6.05
N CYS A 21 -0.46 10.13 5.03
CA CYS A 21 0.77 10.86 4.76
C CYS A 21 0.46 12.28 4.30
N ASP A 22 1.46 13.16 4.32
CA ASP A 22 1.27 14.57 3.90
C ASP A 22 1.13 14.71 2.38
N ASP A 23 1.83 13.86 1.61
CA ASP A 23 1.80 13.86 0.15
C ASP A 23 2.06 12.45 -0.41
N ALA A 24 1.03 11.84 -0.99
CA ALA A 24 1.09 10.51 -1.56
C ALA A 24 1.96 10.41 -2.83
N ASP A 25 2.03 11.47 -3.64
CA ASP A 25 2.86 11.48 -4.85
C ASP A 25 4.35 11.58 -4.48
N ALA A 26 4.69 12.46 -3.54
CA ALA A 26 6.06 12.59 -3.03
C ALA A 26 6.56 11.30 -2.34
N LEU A 27 5.70 10.65 -1.56
CA LEU A 27 6.03 9.37 -0.93
C LEU A 27 6.21 8.27 -1.98
N HIS A 28 5.33 8.19 -2.98
CA HIS A 28 5.47 7.24 -4.08
C HIS A 28 6.83 7.38 -4.77
N ASP A 29 7.21 8.59 -5.16
CA ASP A 29 8.47 8.83 -5.87
C ASP A 29 9.69 8.46 -5.01
N HIS A 30 9.63 8.75 -3.71
CA HIS A 30 10.64 8.31 -2.76
C HIS A 30 10.78 6.79 -2.72
N LEU A 31 9.67 6.06 -2.63
CA LEU A 31 9.67 4.59 -2.57
C LEU A 31 10.13 3.95 -3.88
N VAL A 32 9.73 4.49 -5.04
CA VAL A 32 10.22 4.07 -6.35
C VAL A 32 11.74 4.24 -6.44
N ALA A 33 12.28 5.38 -5.98
CA ALA A 33 13.72 5.62 -5.96
C ALA A 33 14.48 4.64 -5.06
N GLN A 34 13.82 4.03 -4.07
CA GLN A 34 14.38 2.98 -3.20
C GLN A 34 14.13 1.55 -3.72
N GLY A 35 13.47 1.39 -4.88
CA GLY A 35 13.20 0.08 -5.48
C GLY A 35 12.08 -0.71 -4.79
N VAL A 36 11.18 -0.03 -4.07
CA VAL A 36 10.01 -0.68 -3.45
C VAL A 36 9.00 -1.08 -4.52
N GLU A 37 8.39 -2.25 -4.36
CA GLU A 37 7.37 -2.75 -5.29
C GLU A 37 6.08 -1.93 -5.16
N ILE A 38 5.71 -1.22 -6.21
CA ILE A 38 4.46 -0.46 -6.30
C ILE A 38 3.36 -1.35 -6.89
N GLU A 39 2.25 -1.53 -6.17
CA GLU A 39 1.10 -2.31 -6.65
C GLU A 39 0.28 -1.51 -7.68
N PHE A 40 0.09 -0.21 -7.42
CA PHE A 40 -0.46 0.73 -8.41
C PHE A 40 0.00 2.16 -8.10
N ALA A 41 0.17 2.95 -9.15
CA ALA A 41 0.59 4.35 -9.06
C ALA A 41 -0.49 5.24 -8.40
N PRO A 42 -0.12 6.41 -7.86
CA PRO A 42 -1.05 7.32 -7.23
C PRO A 42 -2.23 7.72 -8.12
N LYS A 43 -3.43 7.65 -7.55
CA LYS A 43 -4.70 8.03 -8.18
C LYS A 43 -5.63 8.68 -7.15
N ASP A 44 -6.66 9.36 -7.66
CA ASP A 44 -7.65 9.99 -6.80
C ASP A 44 -8.76 9.00 -6.43
N GLY A 45 -9.29 9.14 -5.22
CA GLY A 45 -10.38 8.31 -4.73
C GLY A 45 -11.22 9.02 -3.66
N PRO A 46 -12.21 8.31 -3.09
CA PRO A 46 -13.13 8.88 -2.11
C PRO A 46 -12.45 9.33 -0.80
N PHE A 47 -11.20 8.93 -0.58
CA PHE A 47 -10.41 9.27 0.61
C PHE A 47 -9.20 10.16 0.28
N GLY A 48 -9.21 10.83 -0.87
CA GLY A 48 -8.12 11.67 -1.35
C GLY A 48 -7.20 10.96 -2.34
N ARG A 49 -6.01 11.54 -2.53
CA ARG A 49 -4.93 11.00 -3.37
C ARG A 49 -4.29 9.80 -2.67
N TYR A 50 -4.18 8.65 -3.33
CA TYR A 50 -3.66 7.43 -2.70
C TYR A 50 -2.99 6.47 -3.69
N PHE A 51 -2.10 5.62 -3.16
CA PHE A 51 -1.45 4.53 -3.89
C PHE A 51 -1.22 3.33 -2.96
N ALA A 52 -0.81 2.20 -3.52
CA ALA A 52 -0.40 1.05 -2.72
C ALA A 52 0.94 0.48 -3.16
N PHE A 53 1.67 -0.05 -2.19
CA PHE A 53 2.97 -0.68 -2.36
C PHE A 53 3.07 -1.92 -1.48
N ARG A 54 4.03 -2.78 -1.78
CA ARG A 54 4.27 -4.02 -1.04
C ARG A 54 5.49 -3.90 -0.15
N ASP A 55 5.33 -4.26 1.11
CA ASP A 55 6.46 -4.32 2.05
C ASP A 55 7.30 -5.60 1.83
N PRO A 56 8.50 -5.70 2.44
CA PRO A 56 9.37 -6.87 2.30
C PRO A 56 8.77 -8.20 2.82
N PHE A 57 7.70 -8.14 3.62
CA PHE A 57 7.01 -9.31 4.17
C PHE A 57 5.78 -9.73 3.35
N GLY A 58 5.41 -8.96 2.33
CA GLY A 58 4.32 -9.25 1.42
C GLY A 58 2.99 -8.55 1.71
N TYR A 59 2.94 -7.62 2.67
CA TYR A 59 1.72 -6.86 2.98
C TYR A 59 1.47 -5.78 1.93
N SER A 60 0.20 -5.63 1.53
CA SER A 60 -0.25 -4.47 0.75
C SER A 60 -0.50 -3.30 1.72
N ILE A 61 0.27 -2.23 1.53
CA ILE A 61 0.16 -1.00 2.30
C ILE A 61 -0.39 0.09 1.37
N THR A 62 -1.50 0.70 1.77
CA THR A 62 -2.10 1.86 1.11
C THR A 62 -1.71 3.12 1.85
N ALA A 63 -1.12 4.08 1.14
CA ALA A 63 -0.86 5.42 1.65
C ALA A 63 -1.80 6.42 0.97
N HIS A 64 -2.37 7.34 1.76
CA HIS A 64 -3.22 8.41 1.25
C HIS A 64 -2.82 9.77 1.82
N THR A 65 -3.01 10.83 1.04
CA THR A 65 -2.82 12.20 1.50
C THR A 65 -3.90 12.57 2.51
N VAL A 66 -3.51 12.94 3.72
CA VAL A 66 -4.43 13.47 4.73
C VAL A 66 -4.59 14.97 4.53
N VAL A 67 -5.84 15.44 4.51
CA VAL A 67 -6.10 16.88 4.54
C VAL A 67 -6.02 17.31 6.00
N THR A 68 -4.97 18.06 6.37
CA THR A 68 -4.90 18.70 7.67
C THR A 68 -5.73 19.98 7.63
N SER A 69 -6.79 20.06 8.44
CA SER A 69 -7.61 21.26 8.63
C SER A 69 -6.91 22.35 9.42
#